data_AF-A0A8I0JNZ0-F1
#
_entry.id   AF-A0A8I0JNZ0-F1
#
_cell.length_a   1.000
_cell.length_b   1.000
_cell.length_c   1.000
_cell.angle_alpha   90.00
_cell.angle_beta   90.00
_cell.angle_gamma   90.00
#
_symmetry.space_group_name_H-M   'P 1'
#
loop_
_entity.id
_entity.type
_entity.pdbx_description
1 polymer ?
#
loop_
_entity_poly.entity_id
_entity_poly.type
_entity_poly.pdbx_seq_one_letter_code
_entity_poly.pdbx_strand_id
1 'polypeptide(L)'
;MQSISALSSVAITGELRQQAASSAVKNLFLVMQGSYGSLFLSKFATGVLDDGGRDLGVRAAMRVWSAALAKYDSSVIETAVARLPAAHPDFPPHLPQFEALCRAATPRSTHAELQGWTRLPAPGASPVRVQLVPVGDGKDWARRILARTRAGDQTITRAVLRNAMQAMGMDGWPR
;
A
#
# COMPACT_ATOMS: atom_id res chain seq x y z
N MET A 1 -8.23 50.09 -17.78
CA MET A 1 -7.22 49.01 -17.68
C MET A 1 -7.67 48.02 -16.62
N GLN A 2 -8.25 46.89 -17.02
CA GLN A 2 -8.65 45.85 -16.06
C GLN A 2 -7.45 44.93 -15.80
N SER A 3 -7.07 44.81 -14.54
CA SER A 3 -5.84 44.14 -14.09
C SER A 3 -5.86 42.63 -14.35
N ILE A 4 -4.76 42.10 -14.90
CA ILE A 4 -4.55 40.69 -15.24
C ILE A 4 -4.76 39.75 -14.03
N SER A 5 -4.54 40.25 -12.81
CA SER A 5 -4.77 39.51 -11.56
C SER A 5 -6.22 39.12 -11.29
N ALA A 6 -7.20 39.82 -11.87
CA ALA A 6 -8.63 39.48 -11.72
C ALA A 6 -9.08 38.33 -12.64
N LEU A 7 -8.36 38.09 -13.75
CA LEU A 7 -8.71 37.05 -14.71
C LEU A 7 -8.24 35.66 -14.24
N SER A 8 -7.11 35.58 -13.52
CA SER A 8 -6.56 34.31 -13.04
C SER A 8 -7.38 33.68 -11.91
N SER A 9 -7.85 34.48 -10.94
CA SER A 9 -8.68 34.01 -9.84
C SER A 9 -10.08 33.57 -10.33
N VAL A 10 -10.65 34.28 -11.32
CA VAL A 10 -11.94 33.89 -11.92
C VAL A 10 -11.82 32.63 -12.77
N ALA A 11 -10.72 32.43 -13.50
CA ALA A 11 -10.50 31.23 -14.32
C ALA A 11 -10.35 29.96 -13.47
N ILE A 12 -9.52 30.00 -12.40
CA ILE A 12 -9.35 28.88 -11.48
C ILE A 12 -10.66 28.57 -10.73
N THR A 13 -11.43 29.60 -10.40
CA THR A 13 -12.74 29.42 -9.73
C THR A 13 -13.82 28.92 -10.71
N GLY A 14 -13.72 29.25 -11.99
CA GLY A 14 -14.65 28.88 -13.05
C GLY A 14 -14.54 27.41 -13.48
N GLU A 15 -13.32 26.89 -13.65
CA GLU A 15 -13.09 25.48 -14.01
C GLU A 15 -13.54 24.52 -12.90
N LEU A 16 -13.32 24.87 -11.63
CA LEU A 16 -13.85 24.12 -10.48
C LEU A 16 -15.39 24.20 -10.36
N ARG A 17 -16.03 25.19 -10.99
CA ARG A 17 -17.48 25.40 -10.90
C ARG A 17 -18.28 24.43 -11.77
N GLN A 18 -17.67 23.86 -12.82
CA GLN A 18 -18.36 23.01 -13.81
C GLN A 18 -18.00 21.52 -13.76
N GLN A 19 -16.91 21.11 -13.10
CA GLN A 19 -16.63 19.68 -12.93
C GLN A 19 -17.64 19.03 -11.98
N ALA A 20 -18.47 18.13 -12.52
CA ALA A 20 -19.30 17.24 -11.72
C ALA A 20 -18.42 16.32 -10.86
N ALA A 21 -18.85 16.02 -9.64
CA ALA A 21 -18.14 15.09 -8.78
C ALA A 21 -18.01 13.70 -9.44
N SER A 22 -16.84 13.07 -9.31
CA SER A 22 -16.58 11.74 -9.85
C SER A 22 -17.54 10.69 -9.28
N SER A 23 -17.80 9.63 -10.05
CA SER A 23 -18.62 8.49 -9.61
C SER A 23 -18.06 7.84 -8.34
N ALA A 24 -16.73 7.70 -8.26
CA ALA A 24 -16.04 7.18 -7.08
C ALA A 24 -16.34 8.00 -5.81
N VAL A 25 -16.33 9.33 -5.90
CA VAL A 25 -16.63 10.19 -4.74
C VAL A 25 -18.11 10.17 -4.38
N LYS A 26 -19.01 10.09 -5.37
CA LYS A 26 -20.45 9.89 -5.09
C LYS A 26 -20.69 8.59 -4.33
N ASN A 27 -20.06 7.50 -4.76
CA ASN A 27 -20.14 6.20 -4.09
C ASN A 27 -19.55 6.26 -2.68
N LEU A 28 -18.41 6.92 -2.51
CA LEU A 28 -17.80 7.14 -1.20
C LEU A 28 -18.73 7.91 -0.24
N PHE A 29 -19.40 8.97 -0.71
CA PHE A 29 -20.37 9.71 0.10
C PHE A 29 -21.59 8.85 0.47
N LEU A 30 -22.06 8.00 -0.44
CA LEU A 30 -23.12 7.02 -0.16
C LEU A 30 -22.68 6.02 0.91
N VAL A 31 -21.45 5.50 0.83
CA VAL A 31 -20.91 4.58 1.85
C VAL A 31 -20.75 5.28 3.19
N MET A 32 -20.23 6.51 3.23
CA MET A 32 -20.10 7.26 4.47
C MET A 32 -21.47 7.60 5.09
N GLN A 33 -22.47 7.92 4.28
CA GLN A 33 -23.84 8.08 4.75
C GLN A 33 -24.41 6.77 5.28
N GLY A 34 -24.14 5.63 4.62
CA GLY A 34 -24.59 4.31 5.07
C GLY A 34 -23.96 3.88 6.40
N SER A 35 -22.66 4.15 6.59
CA SER A 35 -21.91 3.74 7.78
C SER A 35 -22.11 4.66 8.99
N TYR A 36 -22.20 5.98 8.77
CA TYR A 36 -22.23 6.98 9.85
C TYR A 36 -23.55 7.75 9.92
N GLY A 37 -24.51 7.45 9.06
CA GLY A 37 -25.81 8.10 9.01
C GLY A 37 -25.72 9.59 8.68
N SER A 38 -26.61 10.37 9.31
CA SER A 38 -26.72 11.82 9.08
C SER A 38 -25.53 12.62 9.63
N LEU A 39 -24.70 12.03 10.51
CA LEU A 39 -23.56 12.70 11.14
C LEU A 39 -22.50 13.13 10.12
N PHE A 40 -22.34 12.37 9.03
CA PHE A 40 -21.42 12.74 7.95
C PHE A 40 -21.95 13.89 7.10
N LEU A 41 -23.21 13.78 6.64
CA LEU A 41 -23.79 14.77 5.71
C LEU A 41 -24.08 16.11 6.40
N SER A 42 -24.46 16.10 7.67
CA SER A 42 -24.75 17.34 8.44
C SER A 42 -23.57 18.30 8.50
N LYS A 43 -22.34 17.80 8.42
CA LYS A 43 -21.12 18.62 8.39
C LYS A 43 -21.02 19.52 7.15
N PHE A 44 -21.64 19.10 6.04
CA PHE A 44 -21.55 19.79 4.75
C PHE A 44 -22.89 20.38 4.30
N ALA A 45 -23.99 20.01 4.95
CA ALA A 45 -25.31 20.51 4.64
C ALA A 45 -25.40 22.01 4.94
N THR A 46 -25.86 22.79 3.96
CA THR A 46 -26.12 24.24 4.12
C THR A 46 -27.61 24.55 4.17
N GLY A 47 -28.48 23.60 3.82
CA GLY A 47 -29.92 23.78 3.71
C GLY A 47 -30.35 24.50 2.44
N VAL A 48 -29.42 24.98 1.62
CA VAL A 48 -29.71 25.64 0.34
C VAL A 48 -29.70 24.58 -0.75
N LEU A 49 -30.86 24.38 -1.38
CA LEU A 49 -31.04 23.37 -2.42
C LEU A 49 -30.79 23.95 -3.81
N ASP A 50 -30.32 23.10 -4.73
CA ASP A 50 -30.31 23.38 -6.17
C ASP A 50 -31.69 23.14 -6.80
N ASP A 51 -31.81 23.45 -8.10
CA ASP A 51 -33.04 23.22 -8.88
C ASP A 51 -33.50 21.75 -8.91
N GLY A 52 -32.62 20.81 -8.53
CA GLY A 52 -32.91 19.39 -8.40
C GLY A 52 -33.16 18.92 -6.97
N GLY A 53 -33.33 19.84 -6.02
CA GLY A 53 -33.60 19.52 -4.61
C GLY A 53 -32.39 18.97 -3.83
N ARG A 54 -31.17 19.16 -4.33
CA ARG A 54 -29.93 18.67 -3.70
C ARG A 54 -29.21 19.80 -2.98
N ASP A 55 -28.70 19.51 -1.79
CA ASP A 55 -27.96 20.48 -0.98
C ASP A 55 -26.66 20.96 -1.69
N LEU A 56 -26.53 22.27 -1.85
CA LEU A 56 -25.40 22.90 -2.52
C LEU A 56 -24.08 22.72 -1.75
N GLY A 57 -24.13 22.68 -0.43
CA GLY A 57 -22.96 22.45 0.43
C GLY A 57 -22.40 21.04 0.27
N VAL A 58 -23.28 20.03 0.28
CA VAL A 58 -22.90 18.63 -0.01
C VAL A 58 -22.31 18.52 -1.42
N ARG A 59 -22.91 19.19 -2.42
CA ARG A 59 -22.38 19.21 -3.80
C ARG A 59 -21.02 19.91 -3.91
N ALA A 60 -20.79 20.96 -3.13
CA ALA A 60 -19.49 21.62 -3.06
C ALA A 60 -18.43 20.71 -2.42
N ALA A 61 -18.78 20.04 -1.31
CA ALA A 61 -17.91 19.08 -0.65
C ALA A 61 -17.52 17.93 -1.58
N MET A 62 -18.48 17.31 -2.27
CA MET A 62 -18.19 16.26 -3.25
C MET A 62 -17.22 16.70 -4.35
N ARG A 63 -17.30 17.96 -4.80
CA ARG A 63 -16.36 18.51 -5.80
C ARG A 63 -14.94 18.65 -5.24
N VAL A 64 -14.81 19.20 -4.03
CA VAL A 64 -13.52 19.32 -3.34
C VAL A 64 -12.88 17.94 -3.13
N TRP A 65 -13.66 16.97 -2.67
CA TRP A 65 -13.19 15.60 -2.50
C TRP A 65 -12.80 14.96 -3.84
N SER A 66 -13.57 15.20 -4.90
CA SER A 66 -13.25 14.71 -6.24
C SER A 66 -11.93 15.27 -6.76
N ALA A 67 -11.66 16.55 -6.56
CA ALA A 67 -10.39 17.16 -6.96
C ALA A 67 -9.21 16.62 -6.14
N ALA A 68 -9.37 16.48 -4.82
CA ALA A 68 -8.30 15.99 -3.94
C ALA A 68 -7.95 14.52 -4.20
N LEU A 69 -8.96 13.69 -4.50
CA LEU A 69 -8.80 12.26 -4.72
C LEU A 69 -8.47 11.88 -6.17
N ALA A 70 -8.49 12.84 -7.10
CA ALA A 70 -8.20 12.60 -8.52
C ALA A 70 -6.81 12.00 -8.80
N LYS A 71 -5.87 12.14 -7.84
CA LYS A 71 -4.52 11.58 -7.92
C LYS A 71 -4.44 10.08 -7.59
N TYR A 72 -5.55 9.46 -7.16
CA TYR A 72 -5.61 8.05 -6.82
C TYR A 72 -6.44 7.28 -7.85
N ASP A 73 -6.00 6.06 -8.18
CA ASP A 73 -6.81 5.13 -8.97
C ASP A 73 -8.10 4.73 -8.24
N SER A 74 -9.15 4.40 -9.01
CA SER A 74 -10.44 3.96 -8.46
C SER A 74 -10.29 2.77 -7.50
N SER A 75 -9.42 1.82 -7.85
CA SER A 75 -9.15 0.63 -7.02
C SER A 75 -8.53 0.97 -5.66
N VAL A 76 -7.71 2.03 -5.59
CA VAL A 76 -7.12 2.52 -4.34
C VAL A 76 -8.20 3.14 -3.46
N ILE A 77 -9.10 3.93 -4.05
CA ILE A 77 -10.24 4.54 -3.35
C ILE A 77 -11.18 3.45 -2.81
N GLU A 78 -11.52 2.45 -3.62
CA GLU A 78 -12.35 1.31 -3.21
C GLU A 78 -11.71 0.51 -2.06
N THR A 79 -10.40 0.26 -2.14
CA THR A 79 -9.66 -0.40 -1.06
C THR A 79 -9.65 0.44 0.22
N ALA A 80 -9.51 1.76 0.11
CA ALA A 80 -9.59 2.67 1.26
C ALA A 80 -11.00 2.67 1.88
N VAL A 81 -12.05 2.64 1.06
CA VAL A 81 -13.45 2.53 1.50
C VAL A 81 -13.69 1.21 2.25
N ALA A 82 -13.15 0.10 1.75
CA ALA A 82 -13.29 -1.20 2.42
C ALA A 82 -12.63 -1.23 3.82
N ARG A 83 -11.58 -0.42 4.03
CA ARG A 83 -10.86 -0.31 5.32
C ARG A 83 -11.51 0.66 6.30
N LEU A 84 -12.47 1.46 5.85
CA LEU A 84 -13.06 2.57 6.61
C LEU A 84 -13.67 2.14 7.96
N PRO A 85 -14.48 1.06 8.04
CA PRO A 85 -15.09 0.66 9.31
C PRO A 85 -14.08 0.23 10.37
N ALA A 86 -12.94 -0.33 9.94
CA ALA A 86 -11.89 -0.77 10.86
C ALA A 86 -11.01 0.41 11.34
N ALA A 87 -10.77 1.40 10.46
CA ALA A 87 -9.92 2.55 10.78
C ALA A 87 -10.68 3.67 11.54
N HIS A 88 -11.98 3.79 11.28
CA HIS A 88 -12.83 4.87 11.80
C HIS A 88 -14.17 4.30 12.26
N PRO A 89 -14.23 3.54 13.37
CA PRO A 89 -15.46 2.90 13.83
C PRO A 89 -16.50 3.91 14.33
N ASP A 90 -16.08 4.94 15.05
CA ASP A 90 -17.00 5.81 15.79
C ASP A 90 -17.42 7.07 15.00
N PHE A 91 -16.53 7.60 14.15
CA PHE A 91 -16.74 8.88 13.49
C PHE A 91 -16.27 8.85 12.03
N PRO A 92 -16.98 9.51 11.10
CA PRO A 92 -16.57 9.57 9.70
C PRO A 92 -15.23 10.31 9.55
N PRO A 93 -14.34 9.82 8.68
CA PRO A 93 -13.09 10.50 8.43
C PRO A 93 -13.31 11.84 7.74
N HIS A 94 -12.48 12.83 8.05
CA HIS A 94 -12.38 14.03 7.23
C HIS A 94 -11.46 13.79 6.01
N LEU A 95 -11.49 14.68 5.02
CA LEU A 95 -10.77 14.51 3.75
C LEU A 95 -9.28 14.13 3.94
N PRO A 96 -8.47 14.85 4.74
CA PRO A 96 -7.07 14.43 4.98
C PRO A 96 -6.89 13.05 5.62
N GLN A 97 -7.81 12.61 6.49
CA GLN A 97 -7.78 11.26 7.08
C GLN A 97 -8.07 10.22 6.00
N PHE A 98 -9.06 10.48 5.14
CA PHE A 98 -9.36 9.59 4.03
C PHE A 98 -8.22 9.55 2.99
N GLU A 99 -7.55 10.67 2.71
CA GLU A 99 -6.34 10.67 1.87
C GLU A 99 -5.19 9.84 2.48
N ALA A 100 -5.07 9.81 3.80
CA ALA A 100 -4.10 8.94 4.47
C ALA A 100 -4.44 7.45 4.24
N LEU A 101 -5.72 7.08 4.28
CA LEU A 101 -6.18 5.74 3.92
C LEU A 101 -5.89 5.39 2.47
N CYS A 102 -6.18 6.30 1.53
CA CYS A 102 -5.84 6.11 0.12
C CYS A 102 -4.34 5.90 -0.07
N ARG A 103 -3.50 6.73 0.56
CA ARG A 103 -2.03 6.60 0.52
C ARG A 103 -1.54 5.26 1.09
N ALA A 104 -2.18 4.77 2.15
CA ALA A 104 -1.88 3.46 2.74
C ALA A 104 -2.42 2.29 1.91
N ALA A 105 -3.41 2.53 1.04
CA ALA A 105 -3.93 1.57 0.10
C ALA A 105 -3.15 1.55 -1.23
N THR A 106 -2.44 2.62 -1.58
CA THR A 106 -1.59 2.67 -2.77
C THR A 106 -0.52 1.56 -2.71
N PRO A 107 -0.45 0.68 -3.73
CA PRO A 107 0.58 -0.33 -3.81
C PRO A 107 1.96 0.32 -3.73
N ARG A 108 2.82 -0.19 -2.84
CA ARG A 108 4.20 0.27 -2.76
C ARG A 108 4.98 -0.32 -3.93
N SER A 109 5.50 0.54 -4.80
CA SER A 109 6.48 0.13 -5.80
C SER A 109 7.78 -0.27 -5.12
N THR A 110 8.40 -1.33 -5.59
CA THR A 110 9.74 -1.72 -5.13
C THR A 110 10.78 -0.72 -5.66
N HIS A 111 11.94 -0.62 -5.00
CA HIS A 111 13.04 0.23 -5.48
C HIS A 111 13.46 -0.14 -6.92
N ALA A 112 13.42 -1.43 -7.27
CA ALA A 112 13.73 -1.88 -8.62
C ALA A 112 12.72 -1.38 -9.66
N GLU A 113 11.41 -1.41 -9.33
CA GLU A 113 10.35 -0.90 -10.21
C GLU A 113 10.45 0.61 -10.43
N LEU A 114 10.74 1.37 -9.37
CA LEU A 114 10.93 2.82 -9.46
C LEU A 114 12.09 3.22 -10.38
N GLN A 115 13.14 2.40 -10.42
CA GLN A 115 14.32 2.62 -11.25
C GLN A 115 14.20 1.97 -12.65
N GLY A 116 13.08 1.29 -12.94
CA GLY A 116 12.90 0.54 -14.19
C GLY A 116 13.88 -0.63 -14.34
N TRP A 117 14.43 -1.16 -13.23
CA TRP A 117 15.38 -2.27 -13.27
C TRP A 117 14.66 -3.60 -13.45
N THR A 118 15.24 -4.45 -14.31
CA THR A 118 14.77 -5.82 -14.48
C THR A 118 14.94 -6.59 -13.16
N ARG A 119 13.84 -7.13 -12.65
CA ARG A 119 13.87 -8.00 -11.47
C ARG A 119 14.70 -9.24 -11.78
N LEU A 120 15.74 -9.47 -10.98
CA LEU A 120 16.53 -10.70 -11.09
C LEU A 120 15.64 -11.93 -10.80
N PRO A 121 15.80 -13.02 -11.55
CA PRO A 121 15.13 -14.27 -11.21
C PRO A 121 15.57 -14.74 -9.82
N ALA A 122 14.68 -15.42 -9.10
CA ALA A 122 15.05 -16.05 -7.85
C ALA A 122 16.22 -17.04 -8.08
N PRO A 123 17.17 -17.17 -7.15
CA PRO A 123 18.27 -18.11 -7.28
C PRO A 123 17.71 -19.53 -7.43
N GLY A 124 18.03 -20.20 -8.55
CA GLY A 124 17.49 -21.52 -8.89
C GLY A 124 18.12 -22.69 -8.10
N ALA A 125 19.10 -22.43 -7.24
CA ALA A 125 19.80 -23.48 -6.51
C ALA A 125 18.95 -23.99 -5.34
N SER A 126 18.46 -25.22 -5.45
CA SER A 126 17.74 -25.89 -4.36
C SER A 126 18.73 -26.65 -3.45
N PRO A 127 18.56 -26.60 -2.12
CA PRO A 127 19.33 -27.41 -1.18
C PRO A 127 19.29 -28.90 -1.52
N VAL A 128 20.44 -29.54 -1.58
CA VAL A 128 20.50 -31.01 -1.67
C VAL A 128 19.99 -31.58 -0.35
N ARG A 129 19.02 -32.51 -0.43
CA ARG A 129 18.52 -33.21 0.75
C ARG A 129 19.37 -34.44 1.03
N VAL A 130 19.91 -34.53 2.23
CA VAL A 130 20.65 -35.70 2.72
C VAL A 130 19.89 -36.31 3.89
N GLN A 131 19.80 -37.64 3.92
CA GLN A 131 19.24 -38.37 5.06
C GLN A 131 20.41 -38.77 5.98
N LEU A 132 20.32 -38.38 7.25
CA LEU A 132 21.30 -38.73 8.28
C LEU A 132 20.54 -39.27 9.49
N VAL A 133 21.09 -40.28 10.15
CA VAL A 133 20.60 -40.72 11.45
C VAL A 133 21.07 -39.68 12.48
N PRO A 134 20.16 -39.05 13.24
CA PRO A 134 20.54 -38.05 14.24
C PRO A 134 21.29 -38.72 15.40
N VAL A 135 22.37 -38.08 15.85
CA VAL A 135 23.15 -38.52 17.01
C VAL A 135 22.63 -37.88 18.30
N GLY A 136 21.98 -36.71 18.21
CA GLY A 136 21.35 -36.04 19.36
C GLY A 136 22.30 -35.22 20.24
N ASP A 137 23.54 -34.98 19.81
CA ASP A 137 24.58 -34.25 20.54
C ASP A 137 24.61 -32.74 20.22
N GLY A 138 23.57 -32.22 19.57
CA GLY A 138 23.50 -30.82 19.12
C GLY A 138 24.39 -30.48 17.92
N LYS A 139 25.17 -31.44 17.37
CA LYS A 139 26.06 -31.24 16.20
C LYS A 139 25.50 -31.79 14.89
N ASP A 140 24.27 -32.30 14.90
CA ASP A 140 23.62 -32.86 13.71
C ASP A 140 23.45 -31.84 12.57
N TRP A 141 23.32 -30.55 12.90
CA TRP A 141 23.31 -29.49 11.89
C TRP A 141 24.64 -29.42 11.10
N ALA A 142 25.78 -29.61 11.78
CA ALA A 142 27.10 -29.59 11.17
C ALA A 142 27.33 -30.84 10.31
N ARG A 143 26.94 -32.02 10.81
CA ARG A 143 26.97 -33.28 10.02
C ARG A 143 26.16 -33.15 8.73
N ARG A 144 24.97 -32.54 8.81
CA ARG A 144 24.11 -32.29 7.66
C ARG A 144 24.74 -31.36 6.64
N ILE A 145 25.38 -30.27 7.07
CA ILE A 145 26.10 -29.36 6.16
C ILE A 145 27.24 -30.10 5.46
N LEU A 146 28.08 -30.83 6.21
CA LEU A 146 29.19 -31.58 5.65
C LEU A 146 28.72 -32.67 4.66
N ALA A 147 27.66 -33.38 4.98
CA ALA A 147 27.06 -34.38 4.09
C ALA A 147 26.50 -33.74 2.81
N ARG A 148 25.82 -32.58 2.92
CA ARG A 148 25.34 -31.82 1.75
C ARG A 148 26.49 -31.31 0.89
N THR A 149 27.55 -30.78 1.49
CA THR A 149 28.75 -30.34 0.76
C THR A 149 29.41 -31.50 0.02
N ARG A 150 29.54 -32.68 0.66
CA ARG A 150 30.03 -33.90 0.00
C ARG A 150 29.12 -34.36 -1.14
N ALA A 151 27.81 -34.15 -1.02
CA ALA A 151 26.84 -34.42 -2.08
C ALA A 151 26.83 -33.36 -3.20
N GLY A 152 27.76 -32.40 -3.20
CA GLY A 152 27.91 -31.40 -4.26
C GLY A 152 26.95 -30.21 -4.14
N ASP A 153 26.40 -29.94 -2.96
CA ASP A 153 25.45 -28.85 -2.75
C ASP A 153 26.10 -27.46 -2.90
N GLN A 154 25.75 -26.76 -3.98
CA GLN A 154 26.25 -25.42 -4.29
C GLN A 154 25.54 -24.31 -3.50
N THR A 155 24.48 -24.62 -2.74
CA THR A 155 23.78 -23.61 -1.91
C THR A 155 24.51 -23.28 -0.61
N ILE A 156 25.56 -24.04 -0.26
CA ILE A 156 26.30 -23.86 0.99
C ILE A 156 27.40 -22.83 0.80
N THR A 157 27.31 -21.73 1.55
CA THR A 157 28.35 -20.71 1.55
C THR A 157 29.58 -21.16 2.32
N ARG A 158 30.74 -20.58 1.97
CA ARG A 158 32.03 -20.89 2.62
C ARG A 158 32.01 -20.68 4.14
N ALA A 159 31.29 -19.66 4.62
CA ALA A 159 31.17 -19.36 6.03
C ALA A 159 30.40 -20.46 6.78
N VAL A 160 29.30 -20.94 6.20
CA VAL A 160 28.48 -22.03 6.77
C VAL A 160 29.28 -23.33 6.84
N LEU A 161 30.06 -23.65 5.80
CA LEU A 161 30.95 -24.80 5.80
C LEU A 161 32.02 -24.69 6.90
N ARG A 162 32.65 -23.52 7.05
CA ARG A 162 33.65 -23.28 8.12
C ARG A 162 33.08 -23.50 9.51
N ASN A 163 31.90 -22.96 9.79
CA ASN A 163 31.24 -23.13 11.08
C ASN A 163 30.92 -24.59 11.37
N ALA A 164 30.45 -25.34 10.36
CA ALA A 164 30.19 -26.77 10.50
C ALA A 164 31.48 -27.56 10.78
N MET A 165 32.58 -27.22 10.12
CA MET A 165 33.87 -27.86 10.36
C MET A 165 34.41 -27.56 11.76
N GLN A 166 34.32 -26.30 12.22
CA GLN A 166 34.73 -25.92 13.57
C GLN A 166 33.92 -26.66 14.64
N ALA A 167 32.60 -26.80 14.46
CA ALA A 167 31.75 -27.57 15.39
C ALA A 167 32.15 -29.06 15.48
N MET A 168 32.70 -29.60 14.39
CA MET A 168 33.23 -30.96 14.29
C MET A 168 34.70 -31.09 14.68
N GLY A 169 35.38 -30.00 15.08
CA GLY A 169 36.80 -29.99 15.41
C GLY A 169 37.73 -30.19 14.22
N MET A 170 37.26 -29.89 13.01
CA MET A 170 37.98 -30.04 11.74
C MET A 170 38.66 -28.73 11.31
N ASP A 171 39.48 -28.14 12.18
CA ASP A 171 40.14 -26.87 11.89
C ASP A 171 41.16 -27.03 10.74
N GLY A 172 40.92 -26.35 9.61
CA GLY A 172 41.92 -26.16 8.54
C GLY A 172 41.70 -26.82 7.17
N TRP A 173 40.52 -27.40 6.85
CA TRP A 173 40.24 -28.07 5.56
C TRP A 173 39.11 -27.39 4.74
N PRO A 174 39.07 -27.49 3.39
CA PRO A 174 40.18 -27.48 2.43
C PRO A 174 40.50 -26.05 1.97
N ARG A 175 41.77 -25.81 1.60
CA ARG A 175 42.14 -24.64 0.79
C ARG A 175 41.61 -24.79 -0.63
#